data_AF-A0A3M8EQN7-F1
#
_entry.id   AF-A0A3M8EQN7-F1
#
_cell.length_a   1.000
_cell.length_b   1.000
_cell.length_c   1.000
_cell.angle_alpha   90.00
_cell.angle_beta   90.00
_cell.angle_gamma   90.00
#
_symmetry.space_group_name_H-M   'P 1'
#
loop_
_entity.id
_entity.type
_entity.pdbx_description
1 polymer ?
#
loop_
_entity_poly.entity_id
_entity_poly.type
_entity_poly.pdbx_seq_one_letter_code
_entity_poly.pdbx_strand_id
1 'polypeptide(L)'
;MTIATGKGGRYRYYKCSGRINDLAKGSNCTNSNIPMEKLDSLVLQAVASRIFTPERVEVMMRELQKNLKHSSADHDELLKKLKRELDTLGDQTDRLYEAVEKGLIPIDGTLQERVNKHKARRQEILTEMAGLRRQKELPLAQLGKKQVNAFCAALKEKLQDRGSNFGKEYLRLLVDEIRVDKKEVRLSGSYRSLAGALRMPTKSGQLPRVPSFVPVWLPVADSNHGQGG
;
A
#
# COMPACT_ATOMS: atom_id res chain seq x y z
N MET A 1 14.77 15.34 15.70
CA MET A 1 16.23 15.21 15.43
C MET A 1 16.51 15.65 13.99
N THR A 2 17.73 16.04 13.67
CA THR A 2 18.18 16.46 12.32
C THR A 2 19.43 15.69 11.90
N ILE A 3 19.66 15.58 10.60
CA ILE A 3 20.82 14.87 10.02
C ILE A 3 21.99 15.86 9.95
N ALA A 4 23.13 15.44 10.48
CA ALA A 4 24.41 16.14 10.32
C ALA A 4 25.43 15.22 9.63
N THR A 5 26.30 15.82 8.83
CA THR A 5 27.35 15.10 8.11
C THR A 5 28.73 15.41 8.68
N GLY A 6 29.66 14.46 8.56
CA GLY A 6 31.06 14.61 8.93
C GLY A 6 31.99 14.06 7.85
N LYS A 7 33.24 14.56 7.81
CA LYS A 7 34.29 14.16 6.87
C LYS A 7 33.82 14.16 5.40
N GLY A 8 33.35 15.31 4.92
CA GLY A 8 32.91 15.50 3.52
C GLY A 8 31.64 14.73 3.14
N GLY A 9 30.77 14.40 4.11
CA GLY A 9 29.55 13.63 3.84
C GLY A 9 29.68 12.12 4.03
N ARG A 10 30.90 11.61 4.28
CA ARG A 10 31.17 10.18 4.48
C ARG A 10 30.46 9.60 5.70
N TYR A 11 30.31 10.38 6.76
CA TYR A 11 29.60 9.95 7.97
C TYR A 11 28.33 10.77 8.16
N ARG A 12 27.25 10.09 8.55
CA ARG A 12 25.96 10.70 8.85
C ARG A 12 25.57 10.40 10.29
N TYR A 13 25.07 11.41 10.98
CA TYR A 13 24.70 11.33 12.39
C TYR A 13 23.33 11.96 12.60
N TYR A 14 22.56 11.38 13.51
CA TYR A 14 21.39 12.05 14.08
C TYR A 14 21.83 12.96 15.23
N LYS A 15 21.39 14.22 15.16
CA LYS A 15 21.61 15.23 16.19
C LYS A 15 20.30 15.80 16.71
N CYS A 16 20.31 16.18 17.99
CA CYS A 16 19.22 16.91 18.61
C CYS A 16 19.14 18.32 18.00
N SER A 17 17.98 18.73 17.49
CA SER A 17 17.79 20.06 16.88
C SER A 17 17.98 21.18 17.91
N GLY A 18 17.45 21.01 19.13
CA GLY A 18 17.70 21.95 20.23
C GLY A 18 19.18 22.12 20.55
N ARG A 19 19.98 21.04 20.46
CA ARG A 19 21.44 21.14 20.65
C ARG A 19 22.15 21.94 19.55
N ILE A 20 21.61 21.96 18.33
CA ILE A 20 22.18 22.76 17.23
C ILE A 20 21.75 24.22 17.33
N ASN A 21 20.49 24.47 17.69
CA ASN A 21 19.94 25.83 17.73
C ASN A 21 20.34 26.59 19.00
N ASP A 22 20.48 25.89 20.13
CA ASP A 22 20.73 26.50 21.45
C ASP A 22 22.21 26.54 21.84
N LEU A 23 23.12 26.40 20.86
CA LEU A 23 24.58 26.50 21.07
C LEU A 23 24.99 27.81 21.77
N ALA A 24 24.21 28.88 21.61
CA ALA A 24 24.47 30.19 22.23
C ALA A 24 23.90 30.36 23.65
N LYS A 25 23.00 29.49 24.12
CA LYS A 25 22.28 29.66 25.42
C LYS A 25 22.48 28.51 26.41
N GLY A 26 23.28 27.50 26.06
CA GLY A 26 23.46 26.28 26.86
C GLY A 26 22.33 25.30 26.57
N SER A 27 22.58 24.33 25.70
CA SER A 27 21.55 23.38 25.28
C SER A 27 21.14 22.44 26.43
N ASN A 28 19.85 22.39 26.77
CA ASN A 28 19.27 21.43 27.74
C ASN A 28 19.25 19.97 27.23
N CYS A 29 19.64 19.74 25.97
CA CYS A 29 19.64 18.41 25.36
C CYS A 29 20.97 17.68 25.63
N THR A 30 20.98 16.76 26.60
CA THR A 30 22.16 15.96 26.99
C THR A 30 22.48 14.79 26.06
N ASN A 31 21.72 14.64 24.96
CA ASN A 31 21.82 13.48 24.09
C ASN A 31 23.06 13.56 23.18
N SER A 32 23.71 12.40 22.99
CA SER A 32 24.93 12.28 22.18
C SER A 32 24.62 12.23 20.68
N ASN A 33 25.64 12.45 19.84
CA ASN A 33 25.49 12.28 18.40
C ASN A 33 25.48 10.78 18.09
N ILE A 34 24.44 10.30 17.41
CA ILE A 34 24.28 8.87 17.15
C ILE A 34 24.56 8.60 15.67
N PRO A 35 25.43 7.64 15.33
CA PRO A 35 25.63 7.22 13.94
C PRO A 35 24.31 6.77 13.31
N MET A 36 23.97 7.35 12.15
CA MET A 36 22.71 7.09 11.45
C MET A 36 22.51 5.59 11.22
N GLU A 37 23.54 4.92 10.70
CA GLU A 37 23.48 3.48 10.40
C GLU A 37 23.20 2.62 11.64
N LYS A 38 23.75 3.00 12.79
CA LYS A 38 23.57 2.25 14.05
C LYS A 38 22.15 2.42 14.58
N LEU A 39 21.59 3.63 14.51
CA LEU A 39 20.21 3.86 14.95
C LEU A 39 19.21 3.20 14.00
N ASP A 40 19.39 3.37 12.70
CA ASP A 40 18.48 2.83 11.68
C ASP A 40 18.41 1.30 11.75
N SER A 41 19.57 0.64 11.81
CA SER A 41 19.63 -0.82 11.95
C SER A 41 18.98 -1.33 13.23
N LEU A 42 19.22 -0.66 14.37
CA LEU A 42 18.60 -1.01 15.65
C LEU A 42 17.08 -0.86 15.62
N VAL A 43 16.58 0.25 15.08
CA VAL A 43 15.14 0.50 14.95
C VAL A 43 14.50 -0.51 14.01
N LEU A 44 15.06 -0.72 12.82
CA LEU A 44 14.54 -1.68 11.85
C LEU A 44 14.54 -3.10 12.40
N GLN A 45 15.59 -3.52 13.10
CA GLN A 45 15.66 -4.84 13.72
C GLN A 45 14.63 -5.00 14.84
N ALA A 46 14.44 -3.98 15.69
CA ALA A 46 13.45 -4.01 16.77
C ALA A 46 12.00 -4.06 16.24
N VAL A 47 11.72 -3.29 15.18
CA VAL A 47 10.42 -3.33 14.50
C VAL A 47 10.22 -4.69 13.83
N ALA A 48 11.24 -5.18 13.14
CA ALA A 48 11.11 -6.43 12.38
C ALA A 48 10.94 -7.66 13.30
N SER A 49 11.59 -7.67 14.46
CA SER A 49 11.47 -8.76 15.44
C SER A 49 10.12 -8.77 16.15
N ARG A 50 9.51 -7.61 16.41
CA ARG A 50 8.21 -7.51 17.10
C ARG A 50 7.00 -7.64 16.17
N ILE A 51 7.11 -7.20 14.93
CA ILE A 51 5.97 -7.16 14.00
C ILE A 51 5.90 -8.43 13.14
N PHE A 52 7.03 -8.91 12.62
CA PHE A 52 7.12 -10.11 11.78
C PHE A 52 7.49 -11.34 12.60
N THR A 53 6.74 -11.59 13.65
CA THR A 53 6.74 -12.87 14.36
C THR A 53 5.82 -13.84 13.61
N PRO A 54 6.23 -15.11 13.41
CA PRO A 54 5.40 -16.12 12.75
C PRO A 54 3.99 -16.20 13.32
N GLU A 55 3.86 -16.16 14.65
CA GLU A 55 2.57 -16.20 15.38
C GLU A 55 1.59 -15.10 14.94
N ARG A 56 2.07 -13.85 14.85
CA ARG A 56 1.25 -12.71 14.40
C ARG A 56 0.85 -12.84 12.94
N VAL A 57 1.77 -13.28 12.09
CA VAL A 57 1.49 -13.50 10.65
C VAL A 57 0.47 -14.63 10.49
N GLU A 58 0.56 -15.70 11.29
CA GLU A 58 -0.44 -16.77 11.31
C GLU A 58 -1.83 -16.29 11.74
N VAL A 59 -1.92 -15.36 12.71
CA VAL A 59 -3.21 -14.75 13.09
C VAL A 59 -3.79 -13.94 11.92
N MET A 60 -2.99 -13.04 11.32
CA MET A 60 -3.42 -12.22 10.19
C MET A 60 -3.86 -13.07 8.99
N MET A 61 -3.13 -14.15 8.71
CA MET A 61 -3.49 -15.08 7.64
C MET A 61 -4.79 -15.83 7.93
N ARG A 62 -5.02 -16.26 9.18
CA ARG A 62 -6.30 -16.88 9.57
C ARG A 62 -7.47 -15.93 9.41
N GLU A 63 -7.32 -14.67 9.80
CA GLU A 63 -8.33 -13.64 9.60
C GLU A 63 -8.61 -13.41 8.11
N LEU A 64 -7.56 -13.30 7.27
CA LEU A 64 -7.71 -13.17 5.83
C LEU A 64 -8.45 -14.37 5.21
N GLN A 65 -8.07 -15.60 5.59
CA GLN A 65 -8.76 -16.81 5.15
C GLN A 65 -10.24 -16.80 5.56
N LYS A 66 -10.55 -16.37 6.79
CA LYS A 66 -11.92 -16.30 7.29
C LYS A 66 -12.75 -15.28 6.50
N ASN A 67 -12.20 -14.11 6.23
CA ASN A 67 -12.84 -13.06 5.43
C ASN A 67 -13.12 -13.53 4.00
N LEU A 68 -12.16 -14.20 3.36
CA LEU A 68 -12.34 -14.74 2.02
C LEU A 68 -13.36 -15.87 1.96
N LYS A 69 -13.44 -16.72 3.00
CA LYS A 69 -14.50 -17.73 3.11
C LYS A 69 -15.87 -17.10 3.27
N HIS A 70 -16.02 -16.09 4.12
CA HIS A 70 -17.29 -15.37 4.29
C HIS A 70 -17.74 -14.69 2.98
N SER A 71 -16.81 -14.08 2.26
CA SER A 71 -17.08 -13.41 0.97
C SER A 71 -17.31 -14.39 -0.19
N SER A 72 -17.07 -15.70 0.00
CA SER A 72 -17.12 -16.67 -1.11
C SER A 72 -18.54 -16.90 -1.65
N ALA A 73 -19.56 -16.86 -0.77
CA ALA A 73 -20.95 -16.97 -1.19
C ALA A 73 -21.38 -15.75 -2.02
N ASP A 74 -21.05 -14.54 -1.53
CA ASP A 74 -21.33 -13.29 -2.23
C ASP A 74 -20.60 -13.22 -3.59
N HIS A 75 -19.36 -13.71 -3.65
CA HIS A 75 -18.59 -13.80 -4.89
C HIS A 75 -19.22 -14.78 -5.89
N ASP A 76 -19.72 -15.93 -5.43
CA ASP A 76 -20.37 -16.91 -6.30
C ASP A 76 -21.70 -16.38 -6.84
N GLU A 77 -22.46 -15.63 -6.04
CA GLU A 77 -23.66 -14.92 -6.51
C GLU A 77 -23.33 -13.84 -7.54
N LEU A 78 -22.30 -13.02 -7.28
CA LEU A 78 -21.86 -11.98 -8.20
C LEU A 78 -21.37 -12.57 -9.53
N LEU A 79 -20.60 -13.67 -9.49
CA LEU A 79 -20.18 -14.40 -10.68
C LEU A 79 -21.36 -14.93 -11.48
N LYS A 80 -22.43 -15.41 -10.83
CA LYS A 80 -23.66 -15.82 -11.51
C LYS A 80 -24.36 -14.64 -12.20
N LYS A 81 -24.43 -13.47 -11.53
CA LYS A 81 -25.00 -12.25 -12.11
C LYS A 81 -24.23 -11.79 -13.35
N LEU A 82 -22.90 -11.71 -13.25
CA LEU A 82 -22.03 -11.31 -14.37
C LEU A 82 -22.12 -12.27 -15.55
N LYS A 83 -22.23 -13.59 -15.31
CA LYS A 83 -22.46 -14.57 -16.39
C LYS A 83 -23.80 -14.32 -17.10
N ARG A 84 -24.88 -14.12 -16.36
CA ARG A 84 -26.19 -13.81 -16.95
C ARG A 84 -26.14 -12.53 -17.77
N GLU A 85 -25.47 -11.50 -17.27
CA GLU A 85 -25.28 -10.25 -18.00
C GLU A 85 -24.50 -10.48 -19.31
N LEU A 86 -23.42 -11.28 -19.25
CA LEU A 86 -22.64 -11.65 -20.43
C LEU A 86 -23.49 -12.39 -21.48
N ASP A 87 -24.32 -13.33 -21.05
CA ASP A 87 -25.21 -14.11 -21.94
C ASP A 87 -26.24 -13.18 -22.59
N THR A 88 -26.91 -12.32 -21.81
CA THR A 88 -27.87 -11.34 -22.35
C THR A 88 -27.25 -10.35 -23.32
N LEU A 89 -25.99 -9.96 -23.09
CA LEU A 89 -25.24 -9.08 -23.98
C LEU A 89 -24.82 -9.80 -25.26
N GLY A 90 -24.51 -11.09 -25.17
CA GLY A 90 -24.32 -11.97 -26.32
C GLY A 90 -25.58 -12.00 -27.20
N ASP A 91 -26.73 -12.33 -26.62
CA ASP A 91 -28.01 -12.36 -27.34
C ASP A 91 -28.36 -11.01 -28.01
N GLN A 92 -28.10 -9.89 -27.32
CA GLN A 92 -28.31 -8.55 -27.88
C GLN A 92 -27.38 -8.28 -29.07
N THR A 93 -26.14 -8.73 -28.99
CA THR A 93 -25.15 -8.58 -30.06
C THR A 93 -25.53 -9.41 -31.28
N ASP A 94 -25.97 -10.66 -31.06
CA ASP A 94 -26.38 -11.57 -32.13
C ASP A 94 -27.63 -11.06 -32.85
N ARG A 95 -28.64 -10.56 -32.11
CA ARG A 95 -29.84 -9.92 -32.70
C ARG A 95 -29.49 -8.67 -33.51
N LEU A 96 -28.50 -7.90 -33.06
CA LEU A 96 -28.04 -6.72 -33.78
C LEU A 96 -27.40 -7.13 -35.12
N TYR A 97 -26.58 -8.18 -35.14
CA TYR A 97 -26.00 -8.70 -36.37
C TYR A 97 -27.06 -9.30 -37.30
N GLU A 98 -28.03 -10.05 -36.78
CA GLU A 98 -29.14 -10.60 -37.56
C GLU A 98 -29.98 -9.49 -38.22
N ALA A 99 -30.21 -8.38 -37.52
CA ALA A 99 -30.93 -7.23 -38.07
C ALA A 99 -30.16 -6.56 -39.24
N VAL A 100 -28.84 -6.54 -39.17
CA VAL A 100 -27.97 -6.04 -40.25
C VAL A 100 -28.00 -6.99 -41.44
N GLU A 101 -27.91 -8.30 -41.21
CA GLU A 101 -27.97 -9.33 -42.26
C GLU A 101 -29.29 -9.32 -43.03
N LYS A 102 -30.41 -9.06 -42.33
CA LYS A 102 -31.75 -8.93 -42.93
C LYS A 102 -32.00 -7.56 -43.59
N GLY A 103 -31.06 -6.62 -43.49
CA GLY A 103 -31.20 -5.27 -44.05
C GLY A 103 -32.23 -4.40 -43.32
N LEU A 104 -32.57 -4.72 -42.07
CA LEU A 104 -33.54 -3.96 -41.28
C LEU A 104 -32.98 -2.63 -40.75
N ILE A 105 -31.64 -2.53 -40.68
CA ILE A 105 -30.93 -1.36 -40.14
C ILE A 105 -29.81 -0.98 -41.13
N PRO A 106 -29.65 0.31 -41.48
CA PRO A 106 -28.54 0.75 -42.31
C PRO A 106 -27.21 0.65 -41.56
N ILE A 107 -26.13 0.38 -42.30
CA ILE A 107 -24.77 0.41 -41.75
C ILE A 107 -24.33 1.87 -41.65
N ASP A 108 -24.37 2.42 -40.44
CA ASP A 108 -24.05 3.82 -40.14
C ASP A 108 -23.15 3.97 -38.89
N GLY A 109 -22.81 5.21 -38.56
CA GLY A 109 -22.01 5.50 -37.37
C GLY A 109 -22.69 5.09 -36.06
N THR A 110 -24.03 5.16 -35.99
CA THR A 110 -24.78 4.82 -34.77
C THR A 110 -24.73 3.33 -34.46
N LEU A 111 -24.79 2.48 -35.49
CA LEU A 111 -24.57 1.04 -35.38
C LEU A 111 -23.16 0.74 -34.87
N GLN A 112 -22.15 1.41 -35.44
CA GLN A 112 -20.75 1.21 -35.04
C GLN A 112 -20.53 1.56 -33.56
N GLU A 113 -21.07 2.69 -33.09
CA GLU A 113 -21.03 3.08 -31.67
C GLU A 113 -21.68 2.03 -30.78
N ARG A 114 -22.82 1.47 -31.19
CA ARG A 114 -23.55 0.47 -30.41
C ARG A 114 -22.80 -0.86 -30.31
N VAL A 115 -22.20 -1.32 -31.41
CA VAL A 115 -21.30 -2.50 -31.40
C VAL A 115 -20.10 -2.26 -30.48
N ASN A 116 -19.48 -1.09 -30.56
CA ASN A 116 -18.35 -0.75 -29.70
C ASN A 116 -18.73 -0.71 -28.22
N LYS A 117 -19.93 -0.21 -27.88
CA LYS A 117 -20.47 -0.23 -26.52
C LYS A 117 -20.66 -1.66 -26.00
N HIS A 118 -21.24 -2.55 -26.81
CA HIS A 118 -21.38 -3.96 -26.43
C HIS A 118 -20.03 -4.64 -26.24
N LYS A 119 -19.06 -4.40 -27.13
CA LYS A 119 -17.68 -4.92 -26.99
C LYS A 119 -16.99 -4.40 -25.72
N ALA A 120 -17.09 -3.10 -25.43
CA ALA A 120 -16.52 -2.51 -24.23
C ALA A 120 -17.11 -3.14 -22.96
N ARG A 121 -18.45 -3.23 -22.89
CA ARG A 121 -19.13 -3.83 -21.73
C ARG A 121 -18.79 -5.31 -21.57
N ARG A 122 -18.69 -6.07 -22.66
CA ARG A 122 -18.20 -7.47 -22.64
C ARG A 122 -16.82 -7.55 -22.01
N GLN A 123 -15.89 -6.69 -22.41
CA GLN A 123 -14.52 -6.68 -21.90
C GLN A 123 -14.45 -6.31 -20.42
N GLU A 124 -15.27 -5.36 -19.97
CA GLU A 124 -15.41 -5.01 -18.55
C GLU A 124 -15.86 -6.22 -17.73
N ILE A 125 -16.97 -6.87 -18.12
CA ILE A 125 -17.52 -8.04 -17.43
C ILE A 125 -16.48 -9.18 -17.35
N LEU A 126 -15.77 -9.45 -18.45
CA LEU A 126 -14.70 -10.47 -18.46
C LEU A 126 -13.56 -10.11 -17.50
N THR A 127 -13.19 -8.84 -17.42
CA THR A 127 -12.15 -8.35 -16.51
C THR A 127 -12.58 -8.48 -15.05
N GLU A 128 -13.82 -8.14 -14.74
CA GLU A 128 -14.41 -8.31 -13.40
C GLU A 128 -14.45 -9.79 -13.00
N MET A 129 -14.94 -10.66 -13.88
CA MET A 129 -14.96 -12.12 -13.66
C MET A 129 -13.56 -12.69 -13.42
N ALA A 130 -12.56 -12.25 -14.19
CA ALA A 130 -11.17 -12.66 -14.00
C ALA A 130 -10.59 -12.14 -12.67
N GLY A 131 -11.01 -10.96 -12.21
CA GLY A 131 -10.67 -10.43 -10.89
C GLY A 131 -11.21 -11.31 -9.76
N LEU A 132 -12.51 -11.64 -9.81
CA LEU A 132 -13.18 -12.48 -8.82
C LEU A 132 -12.60 -13.90 -8.75
N ARG A 133 -12.29 -14.50 -9.92
CA ARG A 133 -11.64 -15.83 -9.96
C ARG A 133 -10.25 -15.82 -9.32
N ARG A 134 -9.42 -14.82 -9.65
CA ARG A 134 -8.08 -14.67 -9.03
C ARG A 134 -8.15 -14.56 -7.51
N GLN A 135 -9.17 -13.88 -6.97
CA GLN A 135 -9.35 -13.80 -5.52
C GLN A 135 -9.71 -15.16 -4.90
N LYS A 136 -10.48 -16.00 -5.61
CA LYS A 136 -10.86 -17.35 -5.16
C LYS A 136 -9.69 -18.35 -5.26
N GLU A 137 -8.84 -18.20 -6.27
CA GLU A 137 -7.70 -19.07 -6.55
C GLU A 137 -6.46 -18.76 -5.71
N LEU A 138 -6.46 -17.68 -4.90
CA LEU A 138 -5.38 -17.40 -3.96
C LEU A 138 -5.15 -18.64 -3.07
N PRO A 139 -3.99 -19.32 -3.16
CA PRO A 139 -3.74 -20.60 -2.51
C PRO A 139 -3.40 -20.39 -1.03
N LEU A 140 -4.30 -19.75 -0.29
CA LEU A 140 -4.12 -19.47 1.14
C LEU A 140 -4.16 -20.74 1.97
N ALA A 141 -4.83 -21.80 1.48
CA ALA A 141 -4.86 -23.11 2.12
C ALA A 141 -3.51 -23.84 2.08
N GLN A 142 -2.59 -23.45 1.18
CA GLN A 142 -1.27 -24.10 1.02
C GLN A 142 -0.14 -23.38 1.77
N LEU A 143 -0.43 -22.27 2.45
CA LEU A 143 0.57 -21.53 3.22
C LEU A 143 0.74 -22.19 4.59
N GLY A 144 1.57 -23.24 4.63
CA GLY A 144 1.99 -23.89 5.86
C GLY A 144 2.98 -23.06 6.68
N LYS A 145 3.32 -23.55 7.87
CA LYS A 145 4.28 -22.91 8.80
C LYS A 145 5.63 -22.60 8.14
N LYS A 146 6.10 -23.47 7.24
CA LYS A 146 7.37 -23.29 6.52
C LYS A 146 7.34 -22.04 5.63
N GLN A 147 6.25 -21.84 4.90
CA GLN A 147 6.05 -20.68 4.03
C GLN A 147 5.92 -19.40 4.83
N VAL A 148 5.21 -19.43 5.96
CA VAL A 148 5.11 -18.28 6.88
C VAL A 148 6.48 -17.88 7.42
N ASN A 149 7.29 -18.85 7.85
CA ASN A 149 8.64 -18.60 8.34
C ASN A 149 9.55 -18.03 7.25
N ALA A 150 9.52 -18.60 6.04
CA ALA A 150 10.28 -18.09 4.89
C ALA A 150 9.85 -16.66 4.52
N PHE A 151 8.55 -16.37 4.56
CA PHE A 151 8.01 -15.04 4.32
C PHE A 151 8.48 -14.04 5.38
N CYS A 152 8.41 -14.40 6.67
CA CYS A 152 8.92 -13.57 7.75
C CYS A 152 10.42 -13.29 7.59
N ALA A 153 11.21 -14.29 7.20
CA ALA A 153 12.64 -14.13 6.96
C ALA A 153 12.91 -13.17 5.79
N ALA A 154 12.26 -13.38 4.65
CA ALA A 154 12.40 -12.53 3.46
C ALA A 154 11.99 -11.08 3.74
N LEU A 155 10.92 -10.85 4.52
CA LEU A 155 10.53 -9.50 4.92
C LEU A 155 11.53 -8.84 5.86
N LYS A 156 12.08 -9.59 6.82
CA LYS A 156 13.13 -9.09 7.72
C LYS A 156 14.37 -8.68 6.94
N GLU A 157 14.79 -9.49 5.98
CA GLU A 157 15.91 -9.17 5.09
C GLU A 157 15.64 -7.91 4.26
N LYS A 158 14.46 -7.81 3.64
CA LYS A 158 14.08 -6.65 2.82
C LYS A 158 13.97 -5.35 3.63
N LEU A 159 13.57 -5.42 4.90
CA LEU A 159 13.56 -4.25 5.79
C LEU A 159 14.96 -3.77 6.16
N GLN A 160 15.92 -4.70 6.24
CA GLN A 160 17.31 -4.39 6.57
C GLN A 160 18.13 -4.00 5.33
N ASP A 161 17.64 -4.32 4.13
CA ASP A 161 18.26 -3.89 2.88
C ASP A 161 18.25 -2.36 2.77
N ARG A 162 19.46 -1.79 2.77
CA ARG A 162 19.72 -0.36 2.69
C ARG A 162 19.50 0.19 1.28
N GLY A 163 19.54 -0.66 0.25
CA GLY A 163 19.33 -0.28 -1.14
C GLY A 163 17.85 -0.10 -1.47
N SER A 164 16.99 -0.91 -0.85
CA SER A 164 15.55 -0.75 -0.95
C SER A 164 15.08 0.29 0.07
N ASN A 165 14.54 1.43 -0.39
CA ASN A 165 13.90 2.42 0.50
C ASN A 165 12.71 1.86 1.32
N PHE A 166 12.41 0.57 1.17
CA PHE A 166 11.37 -0.20 1.82
C PHE A 166 11.38 -0.06 3.34
N GLY A 167 12.52 -0.22 4.01
CA GLY A 167 12.61 -0.10 5.46
C GLY A 167 12.14 1.26 5.96
N LYS A 168 12.56 2.33 5.28
CA LYS A 168 12.20 3.71 5.64
C LYS A 168 10.73 4.02 5.40
N GLU A 169 10.18 3.58 4.26
CA GLU A 169 8.76 3.75 3.94
C GLU A 169 7.88 2.98 4.93
N TYR A 170 8.29 1.76 5.28
CA TYR A 170 7.57 0.93 6.23
C TYR A 170 7.59 1.50 7.65
N LEU A 171 8.72 2.06 8.09
CA LEU A 171 8.80 2.76 9.38
C LEU A 171 7.87 3.98 9.43
N ARG A 172 7.81 4.79 8.37
CA ARG A 172 6.90 5.94 8.29
C ARG A 172 5.43 5.54 8.41
N LEU A 173 5.09 4.33 7.99
CA LEU A 173 3.73 3.82 8.03
C LEU A 173 3.33 3.31 9.42
N LEU A 174 4.27 2.80 10.20
CA LEU A 174 3.97 2.09 11.46
C LEU A 174 4.41 2.79 12.73
N VAL A 175 5.40 3.68 12.63
CA VAL A 175 6.03 4.31 13.78
C VAL A 175 5.62 5.78 13.78
N ASP A 176 4.85 6.17 14.79
CA ASP A 176 4.39 7.54 14.98
C ASP A 176 5.52 8.38 15.62
N GLU A 177 6.29 7.78 16.54
CA GLU A 177 7.37 8.48 17.23
C GLU A 177 8.55 7.56 17.60
N ILE A 178 9.77 8.09 17.44
CA ILE A 178 11.02 7.47 17.90
C ILE A 178 11.65 8.42 18.93
N ARG A 179 11.59 8.05 20.21
CA ARG A 179 12.25 8.78 21.29
C ARG A 179 13.60 8.16 21.61
N VAL A 180 14.63 8.97 21.55
CA VAL A 180 15.98 8.57 21.96
C VAL A 180 16.30 9.27 23.27
N ASP A 181 16.61 8.51 24.31
CA ASP A 181 16.96 9.01 25.63
C ASP A 181 18.29 8.41 26.09
N LYS A 182 19.38 9.16 25.94
CA LYS A 182 20.77 8.79 26.27
C LYS A 182 21.21 7.43 25.73
N LYS A 183 20.84 6.34 26.39
CA LYS A 183 21.19 4.95 26.04
C LYS A 183 20.00 4.10 25.57
N GLU A 184 18.78 4.64 25.65
CA GLU A 184 17.55 3.92 25.31
C GLU A 184 16.86 4.52 24.09
N VAL A 185 16.23 3.65 23.30
CA VAL A 185 15.40 4.04 22.16
C VAL A 185 14.01 3.47 22.39
N ARG A 186 13.01 4.35 22.48
CA ARG A 186 11.59 4.00 22.63
C ARG A 186 10.86 4.27 21.32
N LEU A 187 10.09 3.28 20.89
CA LEU A 187 9.29 3.31 19.65
C LEU A 187 7.82 3.29 20.05
N SER A 188 7.05 4.25 19.53
CA SER A 188 5.58 4.26 19.63
C SER A 188 4.96 4.39 18.25
N GLY A 189 3.84 3.70 18.06
CA GLY A 189 3.18 3.62 16.77
C GLY A 189 1.84 2.93 16.88
N SER A 190 0.97 3.15 15.89
CA SER A 190 -0.36 2.56 15.86
C SER A 190 -0.69 1.93 14.50
N TYR A 191 -1.49 0.86 14.54
CA TYR A 191 -2.06 0.26 13.32
C TYR A 191 -3.07 1.17 12.60
N ARG A 192 -3.44 2.32 13.16
CA ARG A 192 -4.36 3.28 12.53
C ARG A 192 -3.74 3.88 11.27
N SER A 193 -2.43 4.10 11.29
CA SER A 193 -1.64 4.61 10.17
C SER A 193 -1.68 3.65 8.96
N LEU A 194 -1.81 2.33 9.19
CA LEU A 194 -2.06 1.34 8.13
C LEU A 194 -3.47 1.42 7.53
N ALA A 195 -4.49 1.74 8.32
CA ALA A 195 -5.87 1.80 7.84
C ALA A 195 -6.08 2.91 6.79
N GLY A 196 -5.35 4.03 6.91
CA GLY A 196 -5.33 5.09 5.89
C GLY A 196 -4.66 4.65 4.59
N ALA A 197 -3.55 3.91 4.68
CA ALA A 197 -2.85 3.36 3.53
C ALA A 197 -3.67 2.33 2.74
N LEU A 198 -4.47 1.51 3.42
CA LEU A 198 -5.35 0.50 2.80
C LEU A 198 -6.58 1.11 2.09
N ARG A 199 -6.94 2.36 2.37
CA ARG A 199 -8.07 3.06 1.76
C ARG A 199 -7.74 3.72 0.42
N MET A 200 -6.46 3.78 0.04
CA MET A 200 -6.05 4.42 -1.21
C MET A 200 -6.20 3.45 -2.39
N PRO A 201 -6.90 3.82 -3.48
CA PRO A 201 -7.03 2.97 -4.64
C PRO A 201 -5.65 2.79 -5.30
N THR A 202 -5.11 1.58 -5.24
CA THR A 202 -3.93 1.19 -6.01
C THR A 202 -4.30 1.22 -7.50
N LYS A 203 -3.68 2.11 -8.28
CA LYS A 203 -3.83 2.10 -9.74
C LYS A 203 -3.52 0.69 -10.28
N SER A 204 -4.42 0.21 -11.12
CA SER A 204 -4.51 -1.16 -11.64
C SER A 204 -3.17 -1.73 -12.14
N GLY A 205 -2.83 -2.96 -11.73
CA GLY A 205 -1.86 -3.81 -12.44
C GLY A 205 -0.46 -3.99 -11.84
N GLN A 206 -0.10 -3.31 -10.74
CA GLN A 206 1.18 -3.57 -10.04
C GLN A 206 0.94 -4.35 -8.75
N LEU A 207 1.78 -5.34 -8.45
CA LEU A 207 1.85 -5.99 -7.13
C LEU A 207 1.80 -4.92 -6.03
N PRO A 208 1.20 -5.19 -4.85
CA PRO A 208 1.04 -4.20 -3.79
C PRO A 208 2.41 -3.65 -3.36
N ARG A 209 2.80 -2.55 -4.02
CA ARG A 209 3.91 -1.70 -3.62
C ARG A 209 3.46 -1.17 -2.28
N VAL A 210 4.28 -1.36 -1.24
CA VAL A 210 4.12 -0.55 -0.01
C VAL A 210 3.94 0.88 -0.50
N PRO A 211 2.86 1.59 -0.10
CA PRO A 211 2.51 2.85 -0.72
C PRO A 211 3.74 3.77 -0.71
N SER A 212 4.31 4.00 -1.89
CA SER A 212 5.44 4.91 -2.06
C SER A 212 4.85 6.31 -1.94
N PHE A 213 4.83 6.83 -0.72
CA PHE A 213 4.33 8.15 -0.41
C PHE A 213 5.21 9.18 -1.14
N VAL A 214 4.71 9.75 -2.24
CA VAL A 214 5.24 10.99 -2.81
C VAL A 214 4.67 12.15 -1.98
N PRO A 215 5.48 13.14 -1.57
CA PRO A 215 5.04 14.19 -0.65
C PRO A 215 4.30 15.28 -1.42
N VAL A 216 2.98 15.26 -1.42
CA VAL A 216 2.20 16.48 -1.68
C VAL A 216 1.01 16.48 -0.74
N TRP A 217 1.18 17.11 0.42
CA TRP A 217 0.09 17.62 1.24
C TRP A 217 0.54 18.94 1.87
N LEU A 218 0.15 20.03 1.24
CA LEU A 218 -0.15 21.28 1.93
C LEU A 218 -1.59 21.65 1.54
N PRO A 219 -2.51 21.74 2.50
CA PRO A 219 -3.66 22.62 2.41
C PRO A 219 -3.49 23.79 3.40
N VAL A 220 -3.00 24.91 2.84
CA VAL A 220 -3.34 26.33 3.01
C VAL A 220 -3.72 26.91 4.40
N ALA A 221 -3.11 28.09 4.65
CA ALA A 221 -3.48 29.22 5.52
C ALA A 221 -3.11 29.13 7.02
N ASP A 222 -2.06 29.88 7.38
CA ASP A 222 -2.10 30.68 8.60
C ASP A 222 -2.04 32.16 8.24
N SER A 223 -3.10 32.85 8.61
CA SER A 223 -3.27 34.30 8.57
C SER A 223 -2.38 34.95 9.63
N ASN A 224 -1.55 35.90 9.22
CA ASN A 224 -1.23 37.06 10.05
C ASN A 224 -1.12 38.31 9.16
N HIS A 225 -1.98 39.28 9.48
CA HIS A 225 -2.17 40.57 8.84
C HIS A 225 -0.99 41.53 9.04
N GLY A 226 -0.84 42.48 8.11
CA GLY A 226 -0.18 43.76 8.32
C GLY A 226 -0.28 44.67 7.11
N GLN A 227 -1.11 45.72 7.18
CA GLN A 227 -1.29 46.79 6.19
C GLN A 227 -0.05 47.70 6.05
N GLY A 228 0.08 48.30 4.86
CA GLY A 228 0.88 49.48 4.53
C GLY A 228 1.06 49.48 3.00
N GLY A 229 0.59 50.46 2.23
CA GLY A 229 0.70 51.89 2.49
C GLY A 229 2.10 52.33 2.14
#